data_AF-A0A1X7TKB9-F1
#
_entry.id   AF-A0A1X7TKB9-F1
#
_cell.length_a   1.000
_cell.length_b   1.000
_cell.length_c   1.000
_cell.angle_alpha   90.00
_cell.angle_beta   90.00
_cell.angle_gamma   90.00
#
_symmetry.space_group_name_H-M   'P 1'
#
loop_
_entity.id
_entity.type
_entity.pdbx_description
1 polymer ?
#
loop_
_entity_poly.entity_id
_entity_poly.type
_entity_poly.pdbx_seq_one_letter_code
_entity_poly.pdbx_strand_id
1 'polypeptide(L)'
;MEDILRIKMYTCTLNVPPLSLTYSILWSIEDRPTIKAGKTALDFAERKGHSDTATLLRVHSVPVERSNEVQKSDLIRLFEDSAAHYMLIGTALDVKMDDLLPIPGAATTNLILVFQRWMDSNKEVTWRKVLQVCDDFPKKLGKVKADVEAFLSSDRAYENFIS
;
A
#
# COMPACT_ATOMS: atom_id res chain seq x y z
N MET A 1 48.39 -16.63 0.74
CA MET A 1 48.20 -15.23 0.32
C MET A 1 46.78 -15.14 -0.16
N GLU A 2 45.82 -14.99 0.76
CA GLU A 2 45.39 -13.66 1.29
C GLU A 2 44.83 -12.85 0.11
N ASP A 3 43.51 -12.80 -0.08
CA ASP A 3 42.70 -11.78 0.59
C ASP A 3 41.34 -12.30 1.09
N ILE A 4 41.37 -12.63 2.38
CA ILE A 4 40.27 -12.43 3.31
C ILE A 4 40.03 -10.89 3.36
N LEU A 5 38.78 -10.45 3.62
CA LEU A 5 38.42 -9.13 4.22
C LEU A 5 37.75 -8.02 3.38
N ARG A 6 36.91 -8.29 2.38
CA ARG A 6 35.93 -7.23 1.96
C ARG A 6 34.49 -7.64 1.75
N ILE A 7 34.10 -8.81 2.26
CA ILE A 7 32.72 -9.02 2.69
C ILE A 7 32.57 -8.21 3.98
N LYS A 8 32.22 -6.92 3.86
CA LYS A 8 31.49 -6.25 4.94
C LYS A 8 30.15 -6.94 5.02
N MET A 9 30.19 -7.97 5.84
CA MET A 9 29.12 -8.72 6.43
C MET A 9 28.06 -7.75 6.96
N TYR A 10 27.13 -7.33 6.09
CA TYR A 10 25.83 -6.86 6.54
C TYR A 10 25.01 -8.10 6.87
N THR A 11 25.37 -8.73 8.00
CA THR A 11 24.51 -9.63 8.72
C THR A 11 23.33 -8.82 9.23
N CYS A 12 22.25 -8.74 8.46
CA CYS A 12 20.94 -8.58 9.06
C CYS A 12 20.61 -9.93 9.70
N THR A 13 21.02 -10.08 10.96
CA THR A 13 20.61 -11.16 11.85
C THR A 13 19.10 -11.08 12.04
N LEU A 14 18.34 -11.78 11.21
CA LEU A 14 16.98 -12.17 11.56
C LEU A 14 17.10 -13.38 12.49
N ASN A 15 17.10 -13.09 13.78
CA ASN A 15 17.21 -14.07 14.85
C ASN A 15 15.82 -14.71 15.06
N VAL A 16 15.47 -15.73 14.28
CA VAL A 16 14.27 -16.54 14.52
C VAL A 16 14.58 -18.03 14.26
N PRO A 17 14.98 -18.79 15.29
CA PRO A 17 14.91 -20.25 15.27
C PRO A 17 13.59 -20.78 15.85
N PRO A 18 13.11 -21.98 15.46
CA PRO A 18 13.74 -22.94 14.54
C PRO A 18 12.77 -23.40 13.44
N LEU A 19 13.00 -23.02 12.18
CA LEU A 19 12.93 -24.00 11.08
C LEU A 19 13.96 -23.63 10.02
N SER A 20 15.07 -24.35 10.13
CA SER A 20 16.05 -24.64 9.10
C SER A 20 15.37 -25.02 7.77
N LEU A 21 15.22 -24.06 6.87
CA LEU A 21 15.27 -24.33 5.44
C LEU A 21 16.20 -23.34 4.77
N THR A 22 17.48 -23.73 4.81
CA THR A 22 18.50 -23.46 3.81
C THR A 22 18.03 -23.92 2.42
N TYR A 23 16.93 -23.37 1.91
CA TYR A 23 16.50 -23.59 0.54
C TYR A 23 17.31 -22.66 -0.34
N SER A 24 18.50 -23.12 -0.72
CA SER A 24 19.03 -22.96 -2.07
C SER A 24 18.82 -21.58 -2.69
N ILE A 25 19.36 -20.54 -2.04
CA ILE A 25 19.69 -19.23 -2.67
C ILE A 25 20.88 -19.41 -3.65
N LEU A 26 20.93 -20.56 -4.32
CA LEU A 26 21.69 -20.84 -5.52
C LEU A 26 20.73 -20.73 -6.71
N TRP A 27 19.95 -19.64 -6.76
CA TRP A 27 19.63 -19.10 -8.08
C TRP A 27 20.75 -18.14 -8.40
N SER A 28 21.52 -18.53 -9.41
CA SER A 28 22.53 -17.74 -10.09
C SER A 28 22.19 -16.25 -10.05
N ILE A 29 23.10 -15.50 -9.44
CA ILE A 29 23.18 -14.04 -9.39
C ILE A 29 23.21 -13.40 -10.80
N GLU A 30 23.12 -14.19 -11.87
CA GLU A 30 23.16 -13.74 -13.27
C GLU A 30 21.82 -13.72 -14.00
N ASP A 31 20.72 -14.20 -13.40
CA ASP A 31 19.40 -14.07 -14.04
C ASP A 31 18.34 -13.69 -13.01
N ARG A 32 18.38 -12.44 -12.54
CA ARG A 32 17.19 -11.82 -11.92
C ARG A 32 16.09 -11.91 -12.98
N PRO A 33 14.96 -12.60 -12.74
CA PRO A 33 13.75 -12.26 -13.45
C PRO A 33 13.36 -10.89 -12.90
N THR A 34 13.94 -9.83 -13.44
CA THR A 34 13.35 -8.51 -13.35
C THR A 34 11.90 -8.69 -13.73
N ILE A 35 11.02 -8.15 -12.90
CA ILE A 35 9.57 -8.04 -13.08
C ILE A 35 9.34 -7.20 -14.34
N LYS A 36 9.69 -7.75 -15.51
CA LYS A 36 9.56 -7.14 -16.81
C LYS A 36 8.30 -7.73 -17.41
N ALA A 37 7.34 -6.84 -17.64
CA ALA A 37 6.00 -7.10 -18.15
C ALA A 37 5.08 -7.86 -17.18
N GLY A 38 4.72 -7.23 -16.06
CA GLY A 38 3.47 -7.52 -15.32
C GLY A 38 3.24 -8.97 -14.89
N LYS A 39 4.29 -9.78 -14.80
CA LYS A 39 4.22 -11.20 -14.43
C LYS A 39 4.78 -11.40 -13.03
N THR A 40 3.97 -12.05 -12.20
CA THR A 40 4.24 -12.38 -10.80
C THR A 40 5.08 -13.65 -10.68
N ALA A 41 5.64 -13.88 -9.49
CA ALA A 41 6.31 -15.14 -9.16
C ALA A 41 5.35 -16.36 -9.29
N LEU A 42 4.05 -16.15 -9.01
CA LEU A 42 3.01 -17.16 -9.20
C LEU A 42 2.84 -17.52 -10.68
N ASP A 43 2.78 -16.53 -11.58
CA ASP A 43 2.66 -16.77 -13.03
C ASP A 43 3.81 -17.61 -13.57
N PHE A 44 5.02 -17.42 -13.04
CA PHE A 44 6.18 -18.21 -13.41
C PHE A 44 6.10 -19.65 -12.87
N ALA A 45 5.70 -19.81 -11.61
CA ALA A 45 5.52 -21.12 -10.97
C ALA A 45 4.46 -21.96 -11.68
N GLU A 46 3.32 -21.36 -12.05
CA GLU A 46 2.26 -22.01 -12.82
C GLU A 46 2.73 -22.41 -14.22
N ARG A 47 3.42 -21.51 -14.95
CA ARG A 47 3.95 -21.82 -16.30
C ARG A 47 5.01 -22.92 -16.30
N LYS A 48 5.74 -23.09 -15.20
CA LYS A 48 6.76 -24.14 -15.06
C LYS A 48 6.23 -25.43 -14.44
N GLY A 49 4.95 -25.50 -14.11
CA GLY A 49 4.33 -26.69 -13.53
C GLY A 49 4.75 -26.98 -12.09
N HIS A 50 5.25 -25.97 -11.37
CA HIS A 50 5.66 -26.10 -9.97
C HIS A 50 4.43 -26.00 -9.05
N SER A 51 3.59 -27.04 -9.07
CA SER A 51 2.29 -27.06 -8.38
C SER A 51 2.38 -26.72 -6.88
N ASP A 52 3.36 -27.27 -6.18
CA ASP A 52 3.51 -27.05 -4.73
C ASP A 52 3.95 -25.62 -4.43
N THR A 53 4.88 -25.09 -5.23
CA THR A 53 5.32 -23.70 -5.14
C THR A 53 4.20 -22.74 -5.53
N ALA A 54 3.42 -23.04 -6.57
CA ALA A 54 2.26 -22.25 -6.97
C ALA A 54 1.17 -22.29 -5.90
N THR A 55 1.01 -23.41 -5.19
CA THR A 55 0.06 -23.54 -4.08
C THR A 55 0.53 -22.72 -2.88
N LEU A 56 1.81 -22.79 -2.51
CA LEU A 56 2.40 -21.94 -1.47
C LEU A 56 2.30 -20.46 -1.83
N LEU A 57 2.60 -20.09 -3.07
CA LEU A 57 2.40 -18.71 -3.56
C LEU A 57 0.92 -18.37 -3.71
N ARG A 58 -0.01 -19.31 -3.83
CA ARG A 58 -1.44 -18.98 -3.83
C ARG A 58 -1.93 -18.68 -2.42
N VAL A 59 -1.40 -19.42 -1.44
CA VAL A 59 -1.69 -19.25 -0.01
C VAL A 59 -0.98 -18.00 0.55
N HIS A 60 0.23 -17.70 0.09
CA HIS A 60 1.08 -16.62 0.61
C HIS A 60 1.30 -15.45 -0.37
N SER A 61 0.84 -15.55 -1.61
CA SER A 61 0.96 -14.54 -2.67
C SER A 61 -0.37 -14.31 -3.39
N VAL A 62 -1.49 -14.35 -2.65
CA VAL A 62 -2.53 -13.33 -2.89
C VAL A 62 -1.79 -12.02 -3.15
N PRO A 63 -2.14 -11.22 -4.15
CA PRO A 63 -1.45 -9.96 -4.38
C PRO A 63 -1.67 -9.02 -3.19
N VAL A 64 -0.90 -9.21 -2.11
CA VAL A 64 -0.75 -8.37 -0.92
C VAL A 64 0.15 -7.20 -1.30
N GLU A 65 -0.10 -6.63 -2.47
CA GLU A 65 0.52 -5.39 -2.96
C GLU A 65 -0.59 -4.42 -3.40
N ARG A 66 -1.88 -4.81 -3.39
CA ARG A 66 -3.01 -3.90 -3.74
C ARG A 66 -3.84 -3.40 -2.55
N SER A 67 -3.79 -4.06 -1.40
CA SER A 67 -4.73 -3.80 -0.28
C SER A 67 -4.24 -2.74 0.72
N ASN A 68 -2.93 -2.45 0.76
CA ASN A 68 -2.36 -1.47 1.68
C ASN A 68 -2.02 -0.11 1.03
N GLU A 69 -1.85 -0.06 -0.28
CA GLU A 69 -1.57 1.18 -1.01
C GLU A 69 -2.85 2.02 -1.15
N VAL A 70 -2.75 3.30 -0.83
CA VAL A 70 -3.87 4.23 -0.95
C VAL A 70 -4.04 4.61 -2.41
N GLN A 71 -5.17 4.25 -3.01
CA GLN A 71 -5.49 4.67 -4.38
C GLN A 71 -6.35 5.94 -4.38
N LYS A 72 -6.08 6.82 -5.36
CA LYS A 72 -6.84 8.07 -5.53
C LYS A 72 -8.34 7.80 -5.73
N SER A 73 -8.69 6.76 -6.48
CA SER A 73 -10.09 6.38 -6.73
C SER A 73 -10.82 6.00 -5.44
N ASP A 74 -10.15 5.30 -4.53
CA ASP A 74 -10.73 4.92 -3.24
C ASP A 74 -10.94 6.15 -2.36
N LEU A 75 -9.96 7.06 -2.31
CA LEU A 75 -10.10 8.34 -1.60
C LEU A 75 -11.29 9.14 -2.13
N ILE A 76 -11.43 9.27 -3.45
CA ILE A 76 -12.54 10.00 -4.07
C ILE A 76 -13.87 9.37 -3.67
N ARG A 77 -14.00 8.05 -3.81
CA ARG A 77 -15.24 7.32 -3.48
C ARG A 77 -15.60 7.44 -2.00
N LEU A 78 -14.62 7.30 -1.10
CA LEU A 78 -14.85 7.33 0.34
C LEU A 78 -15.16 8.75 0.86
N PHE A 79 -14.66 9.79 0.19
CA PHE A 79 -14.86 11.18 0.60
C PHE A 79 -15.87 11.94 -0.26
N GLU A 80 -16.57 11.31 -1.21
CA GLU A 80 -17.49 11.97 -2.15
C GLU A 80 -18.55 12.82 -1.42
N ASP A 81 -19.23 12.23 -0.43
CA ASP A 81 -20.23 12.91 0.40
C ASP A 81 -19.65 14.06 1.24
N SER A 82 -18.33 14.08 1.43
CA SER A 82 -17.59 15.07 2.22
C SER A 82 -16.79 16.05 1.35
N ALA A 83 -17.04 16.10 0.04
CA ALA A 83 -16.33 16.99 -0.89
C ALA A 83 -16.38 18.47 -0.49
N ALA A 84 -17.48 18.92 0.13
CA ALA A 84 -17.62 20.28 0.65
C ALA A 84 -16.57 20.64 1.73
N HIS A 85 -15.87 19.65 2.30
CA HIS A 85 -14.82 19.82 3.31
C HIS A 85 -13.40 19.76 2.74
N TYR A 86 -13.22 19.86 1.42
CA TYR A 86 -11.90 19.76 0.77
C TYR A 86 -10.83 20.69 1.39
N MET A 87 -11.19 21.92 1.79
CA MET A 87 -10.24 22.86 2.41
C MET A 87 -9.74 22.36 3.77
N LEU A 88 -10.64 21.77 4.58
CA LEU A 88 -10.30 21.21 5.87
C LEU A 88 -9.41 19.97 5.69
N ILE A 89 -9.78 19.09 4.77
CA ILE A 89 -9.04 17.87 4.45
C ILE A 89 -7.64 18.23 3.94
N GLY A 90 -7.55 19.14 2.97
CA GLY A 90 -6.25 19.57 2.43
C GLY A 90 -5.36 20.25 3.46
N THR A 91 -5.94 21.03 4.38
CA THR A 91 -5.18 21.63 5.50
C THR A 91 -4.62 20.53 6.42
N ALA A 92 -5.44 19.53 6.76
CA ALA A 92 -5.03 18.42 7.64
C ALA A 92 -3.97 17.49 7.00
N LEU A 93 -3.98 17.39 5.68
CA LEU A 93 -2.96 16.70 4.87
C LEU A 93 -1.75 17.59 4.56
N ASP A 94 -1.78 18.86 5.00
CA ASP A 94 -0.74 19.86 4.75
C ASP A 94 -0.45 20.03 3.24
N VAL A 95 -1.53 20.13 2.46
CA VAL A 95 -1.51 20.35 1.01
C VAL A 95 -1.69 21.84 0.72
N LYS A 96 -0.88 22.37 -0.19
CA LYS A 96 -1.03 23.75 -0.69
C LYS A 96 -2.32 23.87 -1.52
N MET A 97 -3.14 24.88 -1.23
CA MET A 97 -4.46 25.10 -1.85
C MET A 97 -4.71 26.55 -2.29
N ASP A 98 -3.68 27.39 -2.35
CA ASP A 98 -3.79 28.84 -2.62
C ASP A 98 -4.54 29.18 -3.93
N ASP A 99 -4.55 28.25 -4.88
CA ASP A 99 -5.19 28.35 -6.17
C ASP A 99 -6.57 27.64 -6.26
N LEU A 100 -7.01 27.00 -5.17
CA LEU A 100 -8.31 26.32 -5.11
C LEU A 100 -9.40 27.27 -4.62
N LEU A 101 -10.18 27.80 -5.55
CA LEU A 101 -11.27 28.72 -5.23
C LEU A 101 -12.55 27.97 -4.78
N PRO A 102 -13.23 28.42 -3.71
CA PRO A 102 -14.49 27.86 -3.25
C PRO A 102 -15.66 28.34 -4.13
N ILE A 103 -15.67 27.90 -5.38
CA ILE A 103 -16.72 28.22 -6.35
C ILE A 103 -17.87 27.21 -6.19
N PRO A 104 -19.15 27.64 -6.20
CA PRO A 104 -20.29 26.73 -6.20
C PRO A 104 -20.15 25.65 -7.28
N GLY A 105 -20.34 24.39 -6.89
CA GLY A 105 -20.21 23.23 -7.80
C GLY A 105 -18.79 22.70 -8.01
N ALA A 106 -17.74 23.38 -7.53
CA ALA A 106 -16.35 22.95 -7.72
C ALA A 106 -15.81 22.02 -6.60
N ALA A 107 -16.60 21.74 -5.56
CA ALA A 107 -16.15 21.04 -4.35
C ALA A 107 -15.50 19.68 -4.64
N THR A 108 -16.14 18.83 -5.47
CA THR A 108 -15.60 17.52 -5.85
C THR A 108 -14.31 17.65 -6.64
N THR A 109 -14.24 18.56 -7.61
CA THR A 109 -13.01 18.82 -8.38
C THR A 109 -11.87 19.28 -7.46
N ASN A 110 -12.15 20.17 -6.51
CA ASN A 110 -11.15 20.63 -5.55
C ASN A 110 -10.69 19.52 -4.62
N LEU A 111 -11.59 18.64 -4.15
CA LEU A 111 -11.23 17.45 -3.38
C LEU A 111 -10.31 16.51 -4.17
N ILE A 112 -10.63 16.26 -5.45
CA ILE A 112 -9.81 15.44 -6.36
C ILE A 112 -8.39 16.03 -6.49
N LEU A 113 -8.28 17.36 -6.60
CA LEU A 113 -6.99 18.05 -6.67
C LEU A 113 -6.21 17.99 -5.37
N VAL A 114 -6.89 18.10 -4.22
CA VAL A 114 -6.27 17.92 -2.90
C VAL A 114 -5.63 16.53 -2.79
N PHE A 115 -6.36 15.47 -3.12
CA PHE A 115 -5.80 14.11 -3.08
C PHE A 115 -4.68 13.91 -4.09
N GLN A 116 -4.81 14.44 -5.31
CA GLN A 116 -3.73 14.38 -6.30
C GLN A 116 -2.44 15.00 -5.75
N ARG A 117 -2.52 16.22 -5.21
CA ARG A 117 -1.36 16.93 -4.66
C ARG A 117 -0.76 16.24 -3.44
N TRP A 118 -1.59 15.65 -2.59
CA TRP A 118 -1.11 14.87 -1.47
C TRP A 118 -0.33 13.64 -1.95
N MET A 119 -0.88 12.91 -2.93
CA MET A 119 -0.23 11.73 -3.51
C MET A 119 1.05 12.06 -4.29
N ASP A 120 1.09 13.22 -4.95
CA ASP A 120 2.27 13.71 -5.68
C ASP A 120 3.32 14.37 -4.75
N SER A 121 3.01 14.50 -3.45
CA SER A 121 3.94 15.09 -2.49
C SER A 121 4.99 14.08 -2.03
N ASN A 122 6.15 14.56 -1.54
CA ASN A 122 7.16 13.70 -0.91
C ASN A 122 6.75 13.21 0.50
N LYS A 123 5.46 13.22 0.83
CA LYS A 123 4.94 12.85 2.15
C LYS A 123 4.45 11.41 2.15
N GLU A 124 4.36 10.84 3.34
CA GLU A 124 3.79 9.50 3.51
C GLU A 124 2.29 9.51 3.19
N VAL A 125 1.89 8.64 2.26
CA VAL A 125 0.49 8.46 1.83
C VAL A 125 0.01 7.10 2.34
N THR A 126 -0.64 7.10 3.51
CA THR A 126 -1.11 5.85 4.14
C THR A 126 -2.53 5.98 4.67
N TRP A 127 -3.23 4.86 4.74
CA TRP A 127 -4.54 4.76 5.38
C TRP A 127 -4.53 5.19 6.85
N ARG A 128 -3.40 5.02 7.55
CA ARG A 128 -3.21 5.56 8.91
C ARG A 128 -3.38 7.07 8.94
N LYS A 129 -2.78 7.78 7.99
CA LYS A 129 -2.91 9.24 7.90
C LYS A 129 -4.34 9.66 7.54
N VAL A 130 -5.02 8.91 6.67
CA VAL A 130 -6.44 9.12 6.34
C VAL A 130 -7.32 9.00 7.59
N LEU A 131 -7.15 7.94 8.37
CA LEU A 131 -7.88 7.72 9.62
C LEU A 131 -7.59 8.82 10.64
N GLN A 132 -6.32 9.24 10.78
CA GLN A 132 -5.94 10.34 11.66
C GLN A 132 -6.66 11.65 11.28
N VAL A 133 -6.72 12.00 9.98
CA VAL A 133 -7.47 13.18 9.53
C VAL A 133 -8.95 13.07 9.91
N CYS A 134 -9.54 11.88 9.81
CA CYS A 134 -10.93 11.70 10.21
C CYS A 134 -11.12 11.83 11.73
N ASP A 135 -10.17 11.32 12.52
CA ASP A 135 -10.15 11.41 13.99
C ASP A 135 -9.98 12.83 14.52
N ASP A 136 -9.23 13.68 13.80
CA ASP A 136 -9.05 15.09 14.15
C ASP A 136 -10.35 15.90 13.95
N PHE A 137 -11.27 15.41 13.10
CA PHE A 137 -12.52 16.10 12.75
C PHE A 137 -13.77 15.19 12.80
N PRO A 138 -14.06 14.55 13.95
CA PRO A 138 -15.05 13.46 14.02
C PRO A 138 -16.48 13.95 13.71
N LYS A 139 -16.79 15.21 14.00
CA LYS A 139 -18.10 15.81 13.68
C LYS A 139 -18.34 16.00 12.17
N LYS A 140 -17.28 16.11 11.38
CA LYS A 140 -17.37 16.36 9.92
C LYS A 140 -17.02 15.12 9.10
N LEU A 141 -16.08 14.31 9.59
CA LEU A 141 -15.51 13.17 8.88
C LEU A 141 -15.80 11.83 9.56
N GLY A 142 -16.65 11.79 10.60
CA GLY A 142 -16.97 10.55 11.32
C GLY A 142 -17.60 9.47 10.44
N LYS A 143 -18.46 9.85 9.48
CA LYS A 143 -19.01 8.91 8.48
C LYS A 143 -17.90 8.36 7.58
N VAL A 144 -17.05 9.24 7.06
CA VAL A 144 -15.91 8.84 6.21
C VAL A 144 -14.98 7.89 6.96
N LYS A 145 -14.72 8.13 8.25
CA LYS A 145 -13.94 7.22 9.09
C LYS A 145 -14.53 5.82 9.08
N ALA A 146 -15.83 5.70 9.38
CA ALA A 146 -16.51 4.40 9.39
C ALA A 146 -16.47 3.72 8.01
N ASP A 147 -16.66 4.49 6.94
CA ASP A 147 -16.59 3.98 5.56
C ASP A 147 -15.16 3.49 5.22
N VAL A 148 -14.10 4.21 5.64
CA VAL A 148 -12.69 3.80 5.50
C VAL A 148 -12.41 2.55 6.34
N GLU A 149 -12.87 2.49 7.58
CA GLU A 149 -12.67 1.32 8.45
C GLU A 149 -13.37 0.08 7.89
N ALA A 150 -14.59 0.22 7.36
CA ALA A 150 -15.31 -0.86 6.70
C ALA A 150 -14.59 -1.33 5.44
N PHE A 151 -14.16 -0.40 4.58
CA PHE A 151 -13.37 -0.69 3.37
C PHE A 151 -12.08 -1.45 3.71
N LEU A 152 -11.32 -0.95 4.68
CA LEU A 152 -10.10 -1.62 5.13
C LEU A 152 -10.39 -2.94 5.84
N SER A 153 -11.59 -3.16 6.36
CA SER A 153 -11.97 -4.43 6.99
C SER A 153 -12.44 -5.45 5.97
N SER A 154 -13.13 -5.05 4.90
CA SER A 154 -13.48 -5.94 3.79
C SER A 154 -12.27 -6.32 2.94
N ASP A 155 -11.34 -5.39 2.76
CA ASP A 155 -10.13 -5.60 1.97
C ASP A 155 -9.03 -6.29 2.79
N ARG A 156 -9.06 -6.16 4.12
CA ARG A 156 -8.32 -7.03 5.05
C ARG A 156 -9.08 -8.29 5.45
N ALA A 157 -10.36 -8.48 5.09
CA ALA A 157 -11.15 -9.65 5.49
C ALA A 157 -10.62 -10.97 4.90
N TYR A 158 -9.61 -10.92 4.03
CA TYR A 158 -8.86 -12.11 3.63
C TYR A 158 -7.91 -12.63 4.73
N GLU A 159 -7.51 -11.81 5.71
CA GLU A 159 -6.60 -12.22 6.80
C GLU A 159 -7.30 -12.93 7.97
N ASN A 160 -8.64 -12.88 8.06
CA ASN A 160 -9.40 -13.49 9.16
C ASN A 160 -10.24 -14.73 8.78
N PHE A 161 -10.09 -15.29 7.57
CA PHE A 161 -10.64 -16.61 7.24
C PHE A 161 -9.65 -17.77 7.50
N ILE A 162 -8.41 -17.44 7.89
CA ILE A 162 -7.38 -18.39 8.31
C ILE A 162 -6.79 -17.89 9.63
N SER A 163 -7.57 -17.96 10.72
CA SER A 163 -7.05 -18.00 12.09
C SER A 163 -7.64 -19.21 12.80
#